data_AF-A0A1W9UYQ0-F1
#
_entry.id   AF-A0A1W9UYQ0-F1
#
_cell.length_a   1.000
_cell.length_b   1.000
_cell.length_c   1.000
_cell.angle_alpha   90.00
_cell.angle_beta   90.00
_cell.angle_gamma   90.00
#
_symmetry.space_group_name_H-M   'P 1'
#
loop_
_entity.id
_entity.type
_entity.pdbx_description
1 polymer ?
#
loop_
_entity_poly.entity_id
_entity_poly.type
_entity_poly.pdbx_seq_one_letter_code
_entity_poly.pdbx_strand_id
1 'polypeptide(L)'
;MALKRFPGRRLMMALLYTGMGFPPVVVGLFVYLMLSRSGPVGSLGWLFTPSAIITAQTIISFPLVAGFTMAAVMGVNPNLRRQLFSLGATNWQATAAILAEAKVGVIVAVIAGFGAIISEVGAVMLVGGNIEGKTRTLTTAIVLETRKGNFDLAIALGIILLLITFAVNAAMMRLQGKEVGDK
;
A
#
# COMPACT_ATOMS: atom_id res chain seq x y z
N MET A 1 5.49 16.35 -4.69
CA MET A 1 5.37 16.72 -3.26
C MET A 1 6.72 16.85 -2.57
N ALA A 2 7.65 15.90 -2.75
CA ALA A 2 9.00 15.97 -2.20
C ALA A 2 9.85 17.14 -2.75
N LEU A 3 9.70 17.48 -4.03
CA LEU A 3 10.59 18.42 -4.74
C LEU A 3 10.15 19.89 -4.73
N LYS A 4 8.88 20.19 -4.48
CA LYS A 4 8.33 21.56 -4.51
C LYS A 4 8.06 22.03 -3.09
N ARG A 5 8.46 23.26 -2.74
CA ARG A 5 8.05 23.92 -1.48
C ARG A 5 6.78 24.71 -1.78
N PHE A 6 5.69 24.42 -1.07
CA PHE A 6 4.41 25.11 -1.20
C PHE A 6 3.73 25.16 0.19
N PRO A 7 2.85 26.14 0.46
CA PRO A 7 2.38 26.43 1.82
C PRO A 7 1.65 25.26 2.50
N GLY A 8 0.92 24.42 1.75
CA GLY A 8 0.24 23.23 2.26
C GLY A 8 1.13 21.99 2.48
N ARG A 9 2.43 22.07 2.19
CA ARG A 9 3.32 20.90 2.21
C ARG A 9 3.44 20.27 3.60
N ARG A 10 3.51 21.08 4.66
CA ARG A 10 3.64 20.57 6.05
C ARG A 10 2.40 19.81 6.49
N LEU A 11 1.22 20.38 6.22
CA LEU A 11 -0.06 19.73 6.54
C LEU A 11 -0.19 18.39 5.82
N MET A 12 0.14 18.35 4.54
CA MET A 12 0.07 17.12 3.76
C MET A 12 1.07 16.06 4.23
N MET A 13 2.29 16.44 4.60
CA MET A 13 3.22 15.49 5.24
C MET A 13 2.67 14.96 6.55
N ALA A 14 2.11 15.83 7.39
CA ALA A 14 1.49 15.42 8.64
C ALA A 14 0.36 14.41 8.38
N LEU A 15 -0.52 14.68 7.42
CA LEU A 15 -1.59 13.74 7.02
C LEU A 15 -1.05 12.40 6.53
N LEU A 16 0.01 12.38 5.72
CA LEU A 16 0.63 11.15 5.25
C LEU A 16 1.22 10.34 6.41
N TYR A 17 2.00 10.98 7.28
CA TYR A 17 2.60 10.30 8.44
C TYR A 17 1.56 9.82 9.45
N THR A 18 0.52 10.61 9.70
CA THR A 18 -0.61 10.18 10.52
C THR A 18 -1.34 8.99 9.88
N GLY A 19 -1.56 9.04 8.57
CA GLY A 19 -2.22 7.97 7.81
C GLY A 19 -1.45 6.65 7.81
N MET A 20 -0.12 6.68 7.90
CA MET A 20 0.72 5.47 8.05
C MET A 20 0.42 4.69 9.33
N GLY A 21 -0.06 5.37 10.37
CA GLY A 21 -0.38 4.77 11.66
C GLY A 21 -1.87 4.47 11.87
N PHE A 22 -2.71 4.66 10.86
CA PHE A 22 -4.14 4.42 11.00
C PHE A 22 -4.43 2.94 11.28
N PRO A 23 -5.21 2.62 12.34
CA PRO A 23 -5.67 1.26 12.55
C PRO A 23 -6.50 0.81 11.33
N PRO A 24 -6.10 -0.26 10.62
CA PRO A 24 -6.79 -0.67 9.40
C PRO A 24 -8.29 -0.95 9.61
N VAL A 25 -8.66 -1.46 10.78
CA VAL A 25 -10.06 -1.70 11.18
C VAL A 25 -10.88 -0.41 11.14
N VAL A 26 -10.31 0.73 11.55
CA VAL A 26 -11.01 2.03 11.52
C VAL A 26 -11.22 2.49 10.08
N VAL A 27 -10.22 2.29 9.21
CA VAL A 27 -10.36 2.57 7.78
C VAL A 27 -11.43 1.68 7.15
N GLY A 28 -11.43 0.39 7.48
CA GLY A 28 -12.46 -0.57 7.04
C GLY A 28 -13.86 -0.16 7.48
N LEU A 29 -14.03 0.25 8.74
CA LEU A 29 -15.30 0.75 9.25
C LEU A 29 -15.74 2.03 8.52
N PHE A 30 -14.81 2.97 8.28
CA PHE A 30 -15.11 4.18 7.51
C PHE A 30 -15.61 3.85 6.10
N VAL A 31 -14.92 2.96 5.38
CA VAL A 31 -15.32 2.51 4.03
C VAL A 31 -16.67 1.78 4.08
N TYR A 32 -16.88 0.92 5.07
CA TYR A 32 -18.16 0.24 5.29
C TYR A 32 -19.30 1.25 5.44
N LEU A 33 -19.14 2.26 6.30
CA LEU A 33 -20.17 3.28 6.53
C LEU A 33 -20.43 4.10 5.26
N MET A 34 -19.40 4.46 4.50
CA MET A 34 -19.53 5.18 3.23
C MET A 34 -20.30 4.39 2.16
N LEU A 35 -20.05 3.08 2.07
CA LEU A 35 -20.67 2.19 1.07
C LEU A 35 -21.95 1.52 1.56
N SER A 36 -22.29 1.66 2.84
CA SER A 36 -23.56 1.19 3.39
C SER A 36 -24.73 1.87 2.68
N ARG A 37 -25.92 1.24 2.67
CA ARG A 37 -27.09 1.76 1.95
C ARG A 37 -27.48 3.19 2.37
N SER A 38 -27.27 3.54 3.64
CA SER A 38 -27.50 4.88 4.19
C SER A 38 -26.29 5.80 4.09
N GLY A 39 -25.16 5.30 3.58
CA GLY A 39 -23.92 6.03 3.41
C GLY A 39 -23.95 6.97 2.20
N PRO A 40 -23.09 8.00 2.18
CA PRO A 40 -23.03 8.97 1.07
C PRO A 40 -22.79 8.34 -0.30
N VAL A 41 -22.12 7.17 -0.33
CA VAL A 41 -21.75 6.45 -1.56
C VAL A 41 -22.49 5.10 -1.63
N GLY A 42 -23.55 4.92 -0.84
CA GLY A 42 -24.33 3.69 -0.76
C GLY A 42 -25.04 3.28 -2.05
N SER A 43 -25.34 4.24 -2.92
CA SER A 43 -25.98 4.01 -4.23
C SER A 43 -25.14 3.17 -5.18
N LEU A 44 -23.82 3.07 -4.98
CA LEU A 44 -22.95 2.21 -5.78
C LEU A 44 -23.20 0.72 -5.55
N GLY A 45 -23.73 0.33 -4.39
CA GLY A 45 -24.00 -1.08 -4.06
C GLY A 45 -22.74 -1.95 -3.99
N TRP A 46 -21.55 -1.37 -3.76
CA TRP A 46 -20.28 -2.08 -3.76
C TRP A 46 -19.98 -2.85 -2.47
N LEU A 47 -20.74 -2.66 -1.40
CA LEU A 47 -20.50 -3.37 -0.15
C LEU A 47 -20.55 -4.89 -0.36
N PHE A 48 -19.60 -5.62 0.24
CA PHE A 48 -19.40 -7.07 0.05
C PHE A 48 -18.98 -7.49 -1.37
N THR A 49 -18.29 -6.60 -2.09
CA THR A 49 -17.67 -6.92 -3.39
C THR A 49 -16.14 -6.76 -3.32
N PRO A 50 -15.39 -7.38 -4.26
CA PRO A 50 -13.96 -7.14 -4.40
C PRO A 50 -13.60 -5.66 -4.58
N SER A 51 -14.45 -4.88 -5.25
CA SER A 51 -14.23 -3.44 -5.45
C SER A 51 -14.14 -2.66 -4.14
N ALA A 52 -14.97 -3.04 -3.16
CA ALA A 52 -14.95 -2.40 -1.84
C ALA A 52 -13.70 -2.82 -1.03
N ILE A 53 -13.25 -4.07 -1.16
CA ILE A 53 -11.97 -4.54 -0.59
C ILE A 53 -10.80 -3.76 -1.18
N ILE A 54 -10.73 -3.64 -2.51
CA ILE A 54 -9.67 -2.90 -3.21
C ILE A 54 -9.65 -1.44 -2.77
N THR A 55 -10.81 -0.82 -2.60
CA THR A 55 -10.92 0.56 -2.12
C THR A 55 -10.36 0.71 -0.71
N ALA A 56 -10.74 -0.17 0.22
CA ALA A 56 -10.21 -0.15 1.59
C ALA A 56 -8.69 -0.37 1.62
N GLN A 57 -8.18 -1.36 0.90
CA GLN A 57 -6.74 -1.65 0.82
C GLN A 57 -5.96 -0.51 0.16
N THR A 58 -6.53 0.19 -0.83
CA THR A 58 -5.92 1.37 -1.45
C THR A 58 -5.78 2.50 -0.43
N ILE A 59 -6.82 2.79 0.36
CA ILE A 59 -6.76 3.83 1.39
C ILE A 59 -5.73 3.49 2.47
N ILE A 60 -5.61 2.22 2.86
CA ILE A 60 -4.62 1.75 3.85
C ILE A 60 -3.20 1.86 3.30
N SER A 61 -2.95 1.38 2.08
CA SER A 61 -1.60 1.34 1.50
C SER A 61 -1.10 2.69 1.00
N PHE A 62 -2.00 3.59 0.57
CA PHE A 62 -1.63 4.87 -0.01
C PHE A 62 -0.69 5.72 0.86
N PRO A 63 -1.02 6.05 2.13
CA PRO A 63 -0.14 6.87 2.95
C PRO A 63 1.22 6.20 3.18
N LEU A 64 1.24 4.87 3.31
CA LEU A 64 2.45 4.07 3.51
C LEU A 64 3.39 4.17 2.30
N VAL A 65 2.89 3.85 1.10
CA VAL A 65 3.68 3.91 -0.13
C VAL A 65 4.09 5.36 -0.44
N ALA A 66 3.18 6.32 -0.27
CA ALA A 66 3.45 7.73 -0.57
C ALA A 66 4.54 8.31 0.34
N GLY A 67 4.49 8.07 1.65
CA GLY A 67 5.49 8.61 2.57
C GLY A 67 6.85 7.90 2.45
N PHE A 68 6.89 6.59 2.20
CA PHE A 68 8.17 5.91 1.92
C PHE A 68 8.77 6.33 0.58
N THR A 69 7.95 6.49 -0.46
CA THR A 69 8.38 7.07 -1.74
C THR A 69 8.93 8.48 -1.54
N MET A 70 8.27 9.28 -0.71
CA MET A 70 8.74 10.62 -0.38
C MET A 70 10.08 10.60 0.36
N ALA A 71 10.27 9.70 1.33
CA ALA A 71 11.54 9.51 2.02
C ALA A 71 12.65 9.09 1.05
N ALA A 72 12.38 8.16 0.13
CA ALA A 72 13.31 7.73 -0.91
C ALA A 72 13.76 8.90 -1.80
N VAL A 73 12.80 9.70 -2.27
CA VAL A 73 13.10 10.88 -3.11
C VAL A 73 13.86 11.96 -2.33
N MET A 74 13.61 12.13 -1.03
CA MET A 74 14.37 13.07 -0.20
C MET A 74 15.79 12.58 0.12
N GLY A 75 16.04 11.26 0.04
CA GLY A 75 17.38 10.67 0.18
C GLY A 75 18.27 10.85 -1.05
N VAL A 76 17.71 11.20 -2.22
CA VAL A 76 18.48 11.51 -3.42
C VAL A 76 19.32 12.77 -3.21
N ASN A 77 20.54 12.79 -3.78
CA ASN A 77 21.46 13.91 -3.65
C ASN A 77 20.77 15.26 -4.00
N PRO A 78 20.72 16.23 -3.07
CA PRO A 78 20.02 17.49 -3.27
C PRO A 78 20.61 18.37 -4.38
N ASN A 79 21.86 18.11 -4.78
CA ASN A 79 22.55 18.83 -5.85
C ASN A 79 22.19 18.31 -7.25
N LEU A 80 21.70 17.06 -7.38
CA LEU A 80 21.33 16.46 -8.67
C LEU A 80 20.35 17.34 -9.43
N ARG A 81 19.34 17.89 -8.73
CA ARG A 81 18.36 18.79 -9.34
C ARG A 81 18.98 20.06 -9.90
N ARG A 82 19.96 20.65 -9.19
CA ARG A 82 20.63 21.88 -9.64
C ARG A 82 21.50 21.61 -10.88
N GLN A 83 22.19 20.46 -10.89
CA GLN A 83 22.99 20.01 -12.02
C GLN A 83 22.14 19.78 -13.27
N LEU A 84 20.98 19.12 -13.12
CA LEU A 84 20.05 18.92 -14.23
C LEU A 84 19.56 20.25 -14.82
N PHE A 85 19.25 21.25 -13.99
CA PHE A 85 18.88 22.58 -14.49
C PHE A 85 20.05 23.30 -15.17
N SER A 86 21.29 23.17 -14.69
CA SER A 86 22.45 23.74 -15.39
C SER A 86 22.71 23.10 -16.76
N LEU A 87 22.24 21.87 -16.97
CA LEU A 87 22.27 21.16 -18.26
C LEU A 87 21.06 21.49 -19.15
N GLY A 88 20.20 22.45 -18.77
CA GLY A 88 19.04 22.87 -19.54
C GLY A 88 17.80 21.97 -19.37
N ALA A 89 17.77 21.07 -18.37
CA ALA A 89 16.62 20.20 -18.16
C ALA A 89 15.36 20.98 -17.72
N THR A 90 14.22 20.59 -18.25
CA THR A 90 12.90 21.05 -17.81
C THR A 90 12.52 20.49 -16.43
N ASN A 91 11.53 21.07 -15.77
CA ASN A 91 11.02 20.56 -14.48
C ASN A 91 10.58 19.09 -14.54
N TRP A 92 10.00 18.65 -15.66
CA TRP A 92 9.56 17.26 -15.86
C TRP A 92 10.74 16.31 -16.01
N GLN A 93 11.73 16.67 -16.84
CA GLN A 93 12.96 15.89 -16.99
C GLN A 93 13.71 15.76 -15.66
N ALA A 94 13.83 16.86 -14.92
CA ALA A 94 14.47 16.84 -13.60
C ALA A 94 13.72 15.95 -12.59
N THR A 95 12.38 15.97 -12.61
CA THR A 95 11.56 15.12 -11.74
C THR A 95 11.68 13.65 -12.11
N ALA A 96 11.62 13.32 -13.39
CA ALA A 96 11.76 11.96 -13.89
C ALA A 96 13.14 11.36 -13.55
N ALA A 97 14.22 12.14 -13.72
CA ALA A 97 15.57 11.71 -13.37
C ALA A 97 15.73 11.45 -11.86
N ILE A 98 15.15 12.31 -11.01
CA ILE A 98 15.19 12.09 -9.55
C ILE A 98 14.38 10.86 -9.15
N LEU A 99 13.22 10.62 -9.79
CA LEU A 99 12.43 9.40 -9.55
C LEU A 99 13.18 8.15 -10.01
N ALA A 100 13.92 8.23 -11.13
CA ALA A 100 14.77 7.15 -11.60
C ALA A 100 15.92 6.88 -10.62
N GLU A 101 16.54 7.91 -10.04
CA GLU A 101 17.56 7.71 -8.99
C GLU A 101 16.96 7.12 -7.71
N ALA A 102 15.72 7.51 -7.36
CA ALA A 102 15.01 7.01 -6.19
C ALA A 102 14.36 5.63 -6.39
N LYS A 103 14.45 5.02 -7.58
CA LYS A 103 13.68 3.82 -7.97
C LYS A 103 13.75 2.67 -6.97
N VAL A 104 14.94 2.41 -6.43
CA VAL A 104 15.17 1.37 -5.42
C VAL A 104 14.34 1.63 -4.16
N GLY A 105 14.32 2.88 -3.67
CA GLY A 105 13.52 3.25 -2.52
C GLY A 105 12.01 3.25 -2.82
N VAL A 106 11.61 3.54 -4.05
CA VAL A 106 10.19 3.40 -4.48
C VAL A 106 9.76 1.93 -4.51
N ILE A 107 10.62 1.02 -4.99
CA ILE A 107 10.34 -0.42 -4.96
C ILE A 107 10.16 -0.89 -3.51
N VAL A 108 11.04 -0.47 -2.60
CA VAL A 108 10.91 -0.78 -1.16
C VAL A 108 9.61 -0.22 -0.57
N ALA A 109 9.22 0.99 -0.96
CA ALA A 109 7.94 1.58 -0.55
C ALA A 109 6.74 0.71 -0.99
N VAL A 110 6.77 0.20 -2.22
CA VAL A 110 5.73 -0.70 -2.76
C VAL A 110 5.72 -2.04 -2.03
N ILE A 111 6.88 -2.64 -1.76
CA ILE A 111 7.00 -3.89 -0.98
C ILE A 111 6.38 -3.70 0.42
N ALA A 112 6.65 -2.58 1.08
CA ALA A 112 6.07 -2.28 2.39
C ALA A 112 4.54 -2.11 2.31
N GLY A 113 4.05 -1.41 1.28
CA GLY A 113 2.62 -1.29 0.97
C GLY A 113 1.94 -2.64 0.79
N PHE A 114 2.55 -3.51 -0.02
CA PHE A 114 2.08 -4.87 -0.27
C PHE A 114 2.02 -5.70 1.01
N GLY A 115 3.09 -5.70 1.81
CA GLY A 115 3.18 -6.43 3.08
C GLY A 115 2.08 -6.03 4.06
N ALA A 116 1.73 -4.74 4.12
CA ALA A 116 0.63 -4.25 4.95
C ALA A 116 -0.74 -4.78 4.50
N ILE A 117 -1.04 -4.75 3.20
CA ILE A 117 -2.38 -5.12 2.70
C ILE A 117 -2.58 -6.62 2.52
N ILE A 118 -1.53 -7.40 2.24
CA ILE A 118 -1.62 -8.86 2.08
C ILE A 118 -1.91 -9.56 3.41
N SER A 119 -1.49 -8.94 4.51
CA SER A 119 -1.70 -9.43 5.89
C SER A 119 -2.99 -8.87 6.51
N GLU A 120 -3.71 -7.98 5.80
CA GLU A 120 -4.87 -7.30 6.35
C GLU A 120 -6.07 -8.26 6.47
N VAL A 121 -6.70 -8.23 7.64
CA VAL A 121 -7.84 -9.08 8.00
C VAL A 121 -9.07 -8.23 8.29
N GLY A 122 -8.94 -7.23 9.15
CA GLY A 122 -10.07 -6.55 9.78
C GLY A 122 -10.84 -5.71 8.78
N ALA A 123 -10.13 -4.86 8.03
CA ALA A 123 -10.76 -4.03 7.01
C ALA A 123 -11.43 -4.88 5.91
N VAL A 124 -10.73 -5.94 5.48
CA VAL A 124 -11.21 -6.87 4.44
C VAL A 124 -12.46 -7.62 4.92
N MET A 125 -12.47 -8.09 6.15
CA MET A 125 -13.62 -8.81 6.72
C MET A 125 -14.84 -7.90 6.87
N LEU A 126 -14.66 -6.66 7.36
CA LEU A 126 -15.74 -5.68 7.51
C LEU A 126 -16.41 -5.33 6.18
N VAL A 127 -15.60 -4.99 5.18
CA VAL A 127 -16.10 -4.46 3.91
C VAL A 127 -16.48 -5.59 2.93
N GLY A 128 -15.77 -6.72 2.99
CA GLY A 128 -15.95 -7.86 2.10
C GLY A 128 -16.94 -8.91 2.59
N GLY A 129 -17.18 -9.03 3.90
CA GLY A 129 -18.14 -9.98 4.46
C GLY A 129 -17.74 -11.46 4.40
N ASN A 130 -16.52 -11.77 3.95
CA ASN A 130 -15.95 -13.13 3.90
C ASN A 130 -16.80 -14.17 3.12
N ILE A 131 -17.35 -13.76 1.97
CA ILE A 131 -18.23 -14.58 1.14
C ILE A 131 -17.41 -15.59 0.33
N GLU A 132 -17.74 -16.87 0.47
CA GLU A 132 -17.09 -17.97 -0.25
C GLU A 132 -17.17 -17.77 -1.77
N GLY A 133 -16.06 -18.01 -2.46
CA GLY A 133 -15.96 -17.87 -3.92
C GLY A 133 -16.10 -16.44 -4.45
N LYS A 134 -16.26 -15.42 -3.59
CA LYS A 134 -16.41 -14.02 -4.01
C LYS A 134 -15.45 -13.06 -3.33
N THR A 135 -15.46 -13.01 -2.00
CA THR A 135 -14.71 -12.01 -1.21
C THR A 135 -13.87 -12.61 -0.09
N ARG A 136 -13.91 -13.94 0.09
CA ARG A 136 -13.06 -14.66 1.03
C ARG A 136 -11.61 -14.61 0.56
N THR A 137 -10.74 -14.03 1.38
CA THR A 137 -9.29 -14.05 1.21
C THR A 137 -8.67 -15.14 2.09
N LEU A 138 -7.38 -15.45 1.88
CA LEU A 138 -6.65 -16.36 2.76
C LEU A 138 -6.67 -15.86 4.21
N THR A 139 -6.47 -14.55 4.43
CA THR A 139 -6.49 -13.94 5.76
C THR A 139 -7.84 -14.09 6.47
N THR A 140 -8.96 -13.86 5.77
CA THR A 140 -10.30 -14.04 6.37
C THR A 140 -10.68 -15.51 6.53
N ALA A 141 -10.19 -16.39 5.65
CA ALA A 141 -10.38 -17.83 5.77
C ALA A 141 -9.65 -18.40 6.99
N ILE A 142 -8.40 -18.00 7.25
CA ILE A 142 -7.64 -18.38 8.46
C ILE A 142 -8.45 -18.05 9.72
N VAL A 143 -8.98 -16.82 9.81
CA VAL A 143 -9.80 -16.40 10.96
C VAL A 143 -11.08 -17.22 11.07
N LEU A 144 -11.75 -17.49 9.95
CA LEU A 144 -12.97 -18.29 9.94
C LEU A 144 -12.72 -19.72 10.44
N GLU A 145 -11.70 -20.39 9.91
CA GLU A 145 -11.40 -21.78 10.26
C GLU A 145 -10.89 -21.89 11.71
N THR A 146 -10.11 -20.92 12.17
CA THR A 146 -9.73 -20.81 13.59
C THR A 146 -10.96 -20.69 14.50
N ARG A 147 -11.96 -19.87 14.12
CA ARG A 147 -13.21 -19.73 14.88
C ARG A 147 -14.09 -20.98 14.87
N LYS A 148 -13.97 -21.82 13.84
CA LYS A 148 -14.65 -23.13 13.77
C LYS A 148 -13.94 -24.22 14.57
N GLY A 149 -12.74 -23.95 15.10
CA GLY A 149 -11.88 -24.96 15.73
C GLY A 149 -11.09 -25.82 14.74
N ASN A 150 -11.13 -25.49 13.44
CA ASN A 150 -10.39 -26.20 12.39
C ASN A 150 -8.95 -25.67 12.28
N PHE A 151 -8.16 -25.87 13.34
CA PHE A 151 -6.80 -25.33 13.43
C PHE A 151 -5.87 -25.92 12.36
N ASP A 152 -6.02 -27.19 12.00
CA ASP A 152 -5.20 -27.84 10.97
C ASP A 152 -5.31 -27.10 9.62
N LEU A 153 -6.54 -26.78 9.21
CA LEU A 153 -6.80 -26.03 7.98
C LEU A 153 -6.35 -24.58 8.09
N ALA A 154 -6.56 -23.93 9.25
CA ALA A 154 -6.10 -22.56 9.47
C ALA A 154 -4.56 -22.45 9.37
N ILE A 155 -3.82 -23.40 9.95
CA ILE A 155 -2.36 -23.47 9.88
C ILE A 155 -1.92 -23.71 8.42
N ALA A 156 -2.53 -24.65 7.72
CA ALA A 156 -2.23 -24.91 6.32
C ALA A 156 -2.41 -23.65 5.44
N LEU A 157 -3.53 -22.94 5.59
CA LEU A 157 -3.79 -21.68 4.89
C LEU A 157 -2.77 -20.59 5.28
N GLY A 158 -2.37 -20.53 6.55
CA GLY A 158 -1.33 -19.63 7.05
C GLY A 158 0.03 -19.88 6.39
N ILE A 159 0.45 -21.15 6.29
CA ILE A 159 1.69 -21.54 5.61
C ILE A 159 1.65 -21.16 4.13
N ILE A 160 0.52 -21.42 3.44
CA ILE A 160 0.34 -21.04 2.03
C ILE A 160 0.48 -19.52 1.87
N LEU A 161 -0.18 -18.73 2.73
CA LEU A 161 -0.09 -17.27 2.69
C LEU A 161 1.34 -16.77 2.93
N LEU A 162 2.08 -17.38 3.87
CA LEU A 162 3.47 -17.07 4.13
C LEU A 162 4.37 -17.37 2.92
N LEU A 163 4.19 -18.53 2.29
CA LEU A 163 4.94 -18.91 1.08
C LEU A 163 4.67 -17.96 -0.08
N ILE A 164 3.41 -17.59 -0.31
CA ILE A 164 3.03 -16.63 -1.35
C ILE A 164 3.67 -15.27 -1.05
N THR A 165 3.57 -14.79 0.20
CA THR A 165 4.14 -13.49 0.60
C THR A 165 5.66 -13.47 0.43
N PHE A 166 6.33 -14.55 0.83
CA PHE A 166 7.77 -14.70 0.66
C PHE A 166 8.16 -14.73 -0.83
N ALA A 167 7.46 -15.50 -1.66
CA ALA A 167 7.73 -15.60 -3.09
C ALA A 167 7.58 -14.25 -3.80
N VAL A 168 6.49 -13.51 -3.49
CA VAL A 168 6.26 -12.17 -4.07
C VAL A 168 7.33 -11.19 -3.61
N ASN A 169 7.65 -11.15 -2.31
CA ASN A 169 8.69 -10.26 -1.79
C ASN A 169 10.07 -10.60 -2.36
N ALA A 170 10.42 -11.88 -2.48
CA ALA A 170 11.67 -12.31 -3.09
C ALA A 170 11.76 -11.94 -4.58
N ALA A 171 10.64 -12.07 -5.33
CA ALA A 171 10.57 -11.65 -6.73
C ALA A 171 10.78 -10.12 -6.86
N MET A 172 10.11 -9.33 -6.01
CA MET A 172 10.27 -7.87 -5.99
C MET A 172 11.70 -7.46 -5.59
N MET A 173 12.33 -8.17 -4.65
CA MET A 173 13.70 -7.90 -4.22
C MET A 173 14.73 -8.26 -5.30
N ARG A 174 14.47 -9.28 -6.14
CA ARG A 174 15.32 -9.56 -7.31
C ARG A 174 15.27 -8.44 -8.36
N LEU A 175 14.15 -7.74 -8.49
CA LEU A 175 14.05 -6.56 -9.36
C LEU A 175 14.90 -5.40 -8.83
N GLN A 176 15.09 -5.30 -7.51
CA GLN A 176 15.96 -4.31 -6.87
C GLN A 176 17.46 -4.63 -7.07
N GLY A 177 17.84 -5.91 -6.91
CA GLY A 177 19.25 -6.35 -6.91
C GLY A 177 19.98 -6.20 -8.25
N LYS A 178 19.25 -6.10 -9.37
CA LYS A 178 19.85 -5.85 -10.69
C LYS A 178 20.42 -4.43 -10.85
N GLU A 179 20.12 -3.50 -9.95
CA GLU A 179 20.52 -2.09 -10.08
C GLU A 179 21.61 -1.66 -9.09
N VAL A 180 21.88 -2.49 -8.07
CA VAL A 180 22.92 -2.25 -7.05
C VAL A 180 24.25 -2.91 -7.43
N GLY A 181 24.25 -3.86 -8.37
CA GLY A 181 25.43 -4.62 -8.80
C GLY A 181 26.23 -4.03 -9.97
N ASP A 182 25.90 -2.82 -10.43
CA ASP A 182 26.54 -2.20 -11.62
C ASP A 182 27.12 -0.80 -11.32
N LYS A 183 27.77 -0.68 -10.15
CA LYS A 183 28.59 0.48 -9.79
C LYS A 183 30.03 0.06 -9.52
#